data_AF-A0A2V9B0Z9-F1
#
_entry.id   AF-A0A2V9B0Z9-F1
#
_cell.length_a   1.000
_cell.length_b   1.000
_cell.length_c   1.000
_cell.angle_alpha   90.00
_cell.angle_beta   90.00
_cell.angle_gamma   90.00
#
_symmetry.space_group_name_H-M   'P 1'
#
loop_
_entity.id
_entity.type
_entity.pdbx_description
1 polymer ?
#
loop_
_entity_poly.entity_id
_entity_poly.type
_entity_poly.pdbx_seq_one_letter_code
_entity_poly.pdbx_strand_id
1 'polypeptide(L)'
;MMAKYGFVRAIVIAGVCLVGGMSASAALAQTVKVHVSSHGGDRLTAKPDVQFSESEDAGGASSQVNGHGNAHDKVRGHAQVDPQVNTFQVNDAVRYQKMDGFGASIMEAGLMTLNTLPEDKQEEVLRALFDAKDGAGFTAMKTPLAGTDFQSAGPWFTYDDIPGDVELRNFSVERDFAPNGVGTYILRARKYGHFALQAPMDYPPDWMLYDVKK
;
A
#
# COMPACT_ATOMS: atom_id res chain seq x y z
N MET A 1 28.26 6.82 27.58
CA MET A 1 28.61 6.20 26.29
C MET A 1 27.39 5.40 25.84
N MET A 2 26.48 6.04 25.09
CA MET A 2 25.19 5.46 24.70
C MET A 2 25.34 4.69 23.38
N ALA A 3 24.91 3.43 23.39
CA ALA A 3 24.90 2.57 22.22
C ALA A 3 23.77 2.97 21.26
N LYS A 4 24.14 3.17 19.99
CA LYS A 4 23.24 3.45 18.87
C LYS A 4 22.46 2.18 18.52
N TYR A 5 21.15 2.17 18.79
CA TYR A 5 20.24 1.17 18.21
C TYR A 5 19.81 1.64 16.81
N GLY A 6 20.40 1.03 15.78
CA GLY A 6 19.95 1.18 14.39
C GLY A 6 18.77 0.26 14.13
N PHE A 7 17.57 0.80 14.01
CA PHE A 7 16.39 0.07 13.53
C PHE A 7 16.52 -0.16 12.03
N VAL A 8 16.78 -1.40 11.60
CA VAL A 8 16.66 -1.79 10.19
C VAL A 8 15.20 -2.17 9.93
N ARG A 9 14.49 -1.35 9.16
CA ARG A 9 13.14 -1.67 8.66
C ARG A 9 13.28 -2.43 7.34
N ALA A 10 13.14 -3.75 7.36
CA ALA A 10 13.03 -4.55 6.14
C ALA A 10 11.57 -4.50 5.63
N ILE A 11 11.38 -4.16 4.35
CA ILE A 11 10.10 -4.28 3.66
C ILE A 11 10.15 -5.57 2.85
N VAL A 12 9.28 -6.52 3.19
CA VAL A 12 9.09 -7.76 2.43
C VAL A 12 7.98 -7.50 1.40
N ILE A 13 8.32 -7.52 0.11
CA ILE A 13 7.33 -7.44 -0.97
C ILE A 13 7.09 -8.88 -1.47
N ALA A 14 5.95 -9.46 -1.12
CA ALA A 14 5.51 -10.75 -1.65
C ALA A 14 4.62 -10.53 -2.88
N GLY A 15 5.10 -10.90 -4.07
CA GLY A 15 4.28 -10.96 -5.27
C GLY A 15 3.58 -12.32 -5.36
N VAL A 16 2.26 -12.34 -5.29
CA VAL A 16 1.45 -13.56 -5.38
C VAL A 16 1.10 -13.81 -6.85
N CYS A 17 1.55 -14.92 -7.41
CA CYS A 17 1.08 -15.43 -8.71
C CYS A 17 0.26 -16.70 -8.43
N LEU A 18 -1.07 -16.60 -8.44
CA LEU A 18 -1.99 -17.72 -8.20
C LEU A 18 -2.29 -18.43 -9.52
N VAL A 19 -1.74 -19.63 -9.72
CA VAL A 19 -2.21 -20.58 -10.74
C VAL A 19 -3.20 -21.54 -10.07
N GLY A 20 -4.38 -21.66 -10.65
CA GLY A 20 -5.61 -22.14 -10.00
C GLY A 20 -5.63 -23.59 -9.49
N GLY A 21 -6.63 -23.85 -8.64
CA GLY A 21 -7.07 -25.18 -8.22
C GLY A 21 -7.40 -25.24 -6.74
N MET A 22 -8.69 -25.12 -6.37
CA MET A 22 -9.14 -25.38 -5.00
C MET A 22 -9.00 -26.87 -4.69
N SER A 23 -7.98 -27.22 -3.91
CA SER A 23 -7.95 -28.39 -3.03
C SER A 23 -6.94 -28.11 -1.93
N ALA A 24 -7.29 -28.38 -0.68
CA ALA A 24 -6.39 -28.25 0.46
C ALA A 24 -5.16 -29.14 0.25
N SER A 25 -4.06 -28.54 -0.19
CA SER A 25 -2.77 -29.20 -0.32
C SER A 25 -1.70 -28.13 -0.15
N ALA A 26 -0.73 -28.46 0.71
CA ALA A 26 0.43 -27.69 1.14
C ALA A 26 0.78 -26.49 0.24
N ALA A 27 0.97 -25.32 0.85
CA ALA A 27 1.54 -24.16 0.20
C ALA A 27 2.90 -24.56 -0.40
N LEU A 28 2.91 -24.92 -1.69
CA LEU A 28 4.12 -25.30 -2.41
C LEU A 28 5.03 -24.07 -2.45
N ALA A 29 6.12 -24.18 -1.69
CA ALA A 29 7.34 -23.37 -1.68
C ALA A 29 7.34 -22.17 -2.63
N GLN A 30 6.96 -21.01 -2.10
CA GLN A 30 7.18 -19.74 -2.77
C GLN A 30 8.62 -19.29 -2.50
N THR A 31 9.42 -19.15 -3.56
CA THR A 31 10.73 -18.50 -3.50
C THR A 31 10.58 -17.05 -3.05
N VAL A 32 11.13 -16.70 -1.89
CA VAL A 32 11.16 -15.34 -1.34
C VAL A 32 12.42 -14.64 -1.85
N LYS A 33 12.23 -13.59 -2.64
CA LYS A 33 13.32 -12.68 -3.02
C LYS A 33 13.53 -11.66 -1.92
N VAL A 34 14.69 -11.70 -1.29
CA VAL A 34 15.05 -10.74 -0.24
C VAL A 34 15.83 -9.59 -0.86
N HIS A 35 15.36 -8.37 -0.62
CA HIS A 35 16.08 -7.15 -0.97
C HIS A 35 16.39 -6.39 0.31
N VAL A 36 17.62 -5.90 0.44
CA VAL A 36 18.04 -5.11 1.61
C VAL A 36 18.51 -3.75 1.16
N SER A 37 18.13 -2.72 1.92
CA SER A 37 18.72 -1.39 1.87
C SER A 37 19.15 -1.04 3.29
N SER A 38 20.37 -0.51 3.44
CA SER A 38 20.96 -0.14 4.74
C SER A 38 20.89 1.36 5.01
N HIS A 39 20.76 2.20 3.98
CA HIS A 39 20.56 3.65 4.11
C HIS A 39 19.43 4.13 3.18
N GLY A 40 18.66 5.11 3.63
CA GLY A 40 17.63 5.74 2.80
C GLY A 40 18.24 6.33 1.53
N GLY A 41 17.82 5.83 0.37
CA GLY A 41 18.32 6.25 -0.95
C GLY A 41 19.25 5.24 -1.64
N ASP A 42 19.75 4.21 -0.95
CA ASP A 42 20.59 3.18 -1.56
C ASP A 42 19.79 2.25 -2.48
N ARG A 43 20.43 1.76 -3.54
CA ARG A 43 19.87 0.74 -4.45
C ARG A 43 19.54 -0.54 -3.67
N LEU A 44 18.33 -1.06 -3.88
CA LEU A 44 17.91 -2.36 -3.33
C LEU A 44 18.87 -3.45 -3.82
N THR A 45 19.65 -4.01 -2.89
CA THR A 45 20.58 -5.11 -3.22
C THR A 45 19.86 -6.43 -3.04
N ALA A 46 19.81 -7.22 -4.11
CA ALA A 46 19.25 -8.58 -4.06
C ALA A 46 20.12 -9.48 -3.17
N LYS A 47 19.47 -10.27 -2.33
CA LYS A 47 20.07 -11.34 -1.53
C LYS A 47 19.70 -12.69 -2.14
N PRO A 48 20.41 -13.77 -1.75
CA PRO A 48 20.05 -15.11 -2.17
C PRO A 48 18.57 -15.40 -1.90
N ASP A 49 17.98 -16.16 -2.81
CA ASP A 49 16.61 -16.60 -2.71
C ASP A 49 16.43 -17.48 -1.46
N VAL A 50 15.30 -17.27 -0.78
CA VAL A 50 14.98 -17.93 0.48
C VAL A 50 13.68 -18.71 0.29
N GLN A 51 13.56 -19.91 0.88
CA GLN A 51 12.42 -20.79 0.65
C GLN A 51 11.61 -20.99 1.92
N PHE A 52 10.28 -20.91 1.83
CA PHE A 52 9.41 -21.35 2.90
C PHE A 52 9.50 -22.88 3.08
N SER A 53 9.76 -23.37 4.28
CA SER A 53 9.70 -24.78 4.67
C SER A 53 8.87 -24.95 5.94
N GLU A 54 8.29 -26.11 6.18
CA GLU A 54 7.66 -26.42 7.47
C GLU A 54 8.76 -26.65 8.53
N SER A 55 8.55 -26.19 9.77
CA SER A 55 9.42 -26.58 10.89
C SER A 55 8.95 -27.89 11.50
N GLU A 56 9.85 -28.84 11.75
CA GLU A 56 9.50 -30.13 12.37
C GLU A 56 9.27 -30.09 13.90
N ASP A 57 9.25 -28.91 14.53
CA ASP A 57 9.03 -28.81 15.98
C ASP A 57 7.54 -28.73 16.37
N ALA A 58 7.06 -29.88 16.86
CA ALA A 58 5.91 -30.14 17.73
C ALA A 58 4.86 -29.02 17.96
N GLY A 59 3.70 -29.17 17.30
CA GLY A 59 2.41 -28.73 17.86
C GLY A 59 1.78 -27.45 17.30
N GLY A 60 2.35 -26.83 16.26
CA GLY A 60 1.73 -25.71 15.56
C GLY A 60 2.35 -25.52 14.18
N ALA A 61 1.56 -25.13 13.18
CA ALA A 61 2.02 -24.93 11.81
C ALA A 61 2.99 -23.74 11.76
N SER A 62 4.28 -24.01 11.84
CA SER A 62 5.34 -23.01 11.75
C SER A 62 6.06 -23.15 10.41
N SER A 63 6.23 -22.02 9.72
CA SER A 63 6.98 -21.96 8.46
C SER A 63 8.29 -21.21 8.66
N GLN A 64 9.39 -21.80 8.18
CA GLN A 64 10.77 -21.29 8.18
C GLN A 64 11.12 -20.75 6.80
N VAL A 65 12.04 -19.79 6.70
CA VAL A 65 12.52 -19.25 5.42
C VAL A 65 14.03 -19.51 5.32
N ASN A 66 14.46 -20.49 4.50
CA ASN A 66 15.86 -20.93 4.37
C ASN A 66 16.57 -20.47 3.08
N GLY A 67 17.74 -19.86 3.20
CA GLY A 67 18.52 -19.33 2.06
C GLY A 67 19.37 -20.42 1.43
N HIS A 68 19.17 -20.72 0.15
CA HIS A 68 20.01 -21.69 -0.56
C HIS A 68 21.09 -20.98 -1.37
N GLY A 69 22.36 -21.16 -0.99
CA GLY A 69 23.50 -20.87 -1.86
C GLY A 69 23.58 -21.92 -2.97
N ASN A 70 23.63 -21.48 -4.23
CA ASN A 70 23.83 -22.37 -5.37
C ASN A 70 25.21 -23.04 -5.28
N ALA A 71 25.24 -24.35 -5.03
CA ALA A 71 26.36 -25.20 -5.42
C ALA A 71 25.80 -26.52 -5.94
N HIS A 72 26.10 -26.78 -7.21
CA HIS A 72 25.93 -28.09 -7.83
C HIS A 72 26.76 -29.11 -7.06
N ASP A 73 26.14 -29.95 -6.22
CA ASP A 73 26.65 -31.29 -5.96
C ASP A 73 25.55 -32.23 -5.46
N LYS A 74 25.60 -33.47 -5.95
CA LYS A 74 24.58 -34.49 -5.77
C LYS A 74 25.12 -35.51 -4.76
N VAL A 75 24.81 -35.37 -3.47
CA VAL A 75 25.14 -36.38 -2.46
C VAL A 75 23.97 -36.61 -1.49
N ARG A 76 23.58 -37.89 -1.37
CA ARG A 76 22.67 -38.43 -0.35
C ARG A 76 23.30 -38.31 1.04
N GLY A 77 22.51 -37.87 2.02
CA GLY A 77 22.79 -38.08 3.45
C GLY A 77 22.94 -36.78 4.24
N HIS A 78 22.04 -36.59 5.21
CA HIS A 78 22.08 -35.58 6.28
C HIS A 78 22.52 -34.18 5.84
N ALA A 79 21.57 -33.39 5.33
CA ALA A 79 21.78 -31.95 5.13
C ALA A 79 21.99 -31.28 6.49
N GLN A 80 23.25 -31.15 6.91
CA GLN A 80 23.67 -30.20 7.93
C GLN A 80 23.30 -28.81 7.41
N VAL A 81 22.30 -28.19 8.04
CA VAL A 81 21.97 -26.79 7.81
C VAL A 81 23.21 -25.96 8.17
N ASP A 82 23.72 -25.20 7.20
CA ASP A 82 24.86 -24.29 7.38
C ASP A 82 24.60 -23.40 8.63
N PRO A 83 25.51 -23.35 9.61
CA PRO A 83 25.33 -22.61 10.85
C PRO A 83 25.21 -21.09 10.69
N GLN A 84 25.28 -20.55 9.47
CA GLN A 84 25.09 -19.12 9.18
C GLN A 84 23.76 -18.79 8.49
N VAL A 85 22.76 -19.69 8.51
CA VAL A 85 21.42 -19.39 7.99
C VAL A 85 20.59 -18.66 9.05
N ASN A 86 20.43 -17.35 8.87
CA ASN A 86 19.47 -16.56 9.66
C ASN A 86 18.05 -17.09 9.41
N THR A 87 17.47 -17.75 10.41
CA THR A 87 16.13 -18.33 10.34
C THR A 87 15.13 -17.39 11.01
N PHE A 88 14.04 -17.08 10.30
CA PHE A 88 12.89 -16.38 10.86
C PHE A 88 11.76 -17.40 11.10
N GLN A 89 11.19 -17.39 12.31
CA GLN A 89 10.06 -18.25 12.66
C GLN A 89 8.76 -17.44 12.66
N VAL A 90 7.75 -17.94 11.94
CA VAL A 90 6.40 -17.37 11.93
C VAL A 90 5.46 -18.33 12.67
N ASN A 91 4.94 -17.89 13.81
CA ASN A 91 3.94 -18.62 14.59
C ASN A 91 2.54 -18.07 14.28
N ASP A 92 1.76 -18.82 13.51
CA ASP A 92 0.41 -18.43 13.12
C ASP A 92 -0.65 -18.73 14.19
N ALA A 93 -0.32 -19.31 15.35
CA ALA A 93 -1.24 -19.34 16.48
C ALA A 93 -1.30 -17.99 17.21
N VAL A 94 -0.27 -17.15 17.04
CA VAL A 94 -0.19 -15.82 17.64
C VAL A 94 -0.81 -14.80 16.68
N ARG A 95 -1.81 -14.07 17.15
CA ARG A 95 -2.53 -13.03 16.39
C ARG A 95 -2.35 -11.67 17.06
N TYR A 96 -2.18 -10.64 16.24
CA TYR A 96 -2.12 -9.24 16.68
C TYR A 96 -3.29 -8.45 16.07
N GLN A 97 -3.10 -7.16 15.80
CA GLN A 97 -4.12 -6.33 15.19
C GLN A 97 -4.55 -6.86 13.82
N LYS A 98 -5.83 -6.68 13.50
CA LYS A 98 -6.33 -6.82 12.14
C LYS A 98 -5.84 -5.62 11.32
N MET A 99 -5.31 -5.90 10.13
CA MET A 99 -5.00 -4.86 9.16
C MET A 99 -6.24 -4.60 8.31
N ASP A 100 -6.75 -3.37 8.30
CA ASP A 100 -7.97 -3.02 7.56
C ASP A 100 -7.75 -2.89 6.05
N GLY A 101 -6.55 -2.50 5.64
CA GLY A 101 -6.19 -2.42 4.23
C GLY A 101 -4.91 -1.65 3.96
N PHE A 102 -4.60 -1.53 2.68
CA PHE A 102 -3.48 -0.75 2.17
C PHE A 102 -3.93 0.06 0.96
N GLY A 103 -3.25 1.17 0.70
CA GLY A 103 -3.49 1.99 -0.46
C GLY A 103 -2.73 3.30 -0.40
N ALA A 104 -3.29 4.33 -1.04
CA ALA A 104 -2.66 5.63 -1.23
C ALA A 104 -3.67 6.77 -1.08
N SER A 105 -3.23 8.00 -1.38
CA SER A 105 -4.11 9.17 -1.43
C SER A 105 -4.60 9.42 -2.85
N ILE A 106 -5.90 9.63 -3.01
CA ILE A 106 -6.55 10.16 -4.21
C ILE A 106 -6.60 11.67 -4.07
N MET A 107 -5.83 12.37 -4.90
CA MET A 107 -5.68 13.83 -4.91
C MET A 107 -5.82 14.37 -6.34
N GLU A 108 -6.24 15.63 -6.51
CA GLU A 108 -6.41 16.26 -7.84
C GLU A 108 -5.11 16.21 -8.65
N ALA A 109 -3.96 16.52 -8.04
CA ALA A 109 -2.66 16.44 -8.70
C ALA A 109 -2.36 15.04 -9.29
N GLY A 110 -2.81 13.98 -8.61
CA GLY A 110 -2.71 12.61 -9.10
C GLY A 110 -3.58 12.38 -10.33
N LEU A 111 -4.81 12.89 -10.33
CA LEU A 111 -5.69 12.84 -11.51
C LEU A 111 -5.14 13.67 -12.66
N MET A 112 -4.59 14.85 -12.40
CA MET A 112 -3.97 15.68 -13.43
C MET A 112 -2.80 14.96 -14.10
N THR A 113 -1.96 14.30 -13.30
CA THR A 113 -0.84 13.50 -13.82
C THR A 113 -1.35 12.32 -14.63
N LEU A 114 -2.36 11.59 -14.13
CA LEU A 114 -3.01 10.52 -14.86
C LEU A 114 -3.55 11.01 -16.22
N ASN A 115 -4.23 12.16 -16.23
CA ASN A 115 -4.84 12.75 -17.42
C ASN A 115 -3.82 13.22 -18.49
N THR A 116 -2.51 13.24 -18.19
CA THR A 116 -1.46 13.47 -19.21
C THR A 116 -1.21 12.27 -20.11
N LEU A 117 -1.69 11.09 -19.72
CA LEU A 117 -1.56 9.86 -20.51
C LEU A 117 -2.71 9.74 -21.53
N PRO A 118 -2.50 9.03 -22.66
CA PRO A 118 -3.60 8.56 -23.51
C PRO A 118 -4.65 7.76 -22.72
N GLU A 119 -5.91 7.80 -23.14
CA GLU A 119 -7.03 7.20 -22.37
C GLU A 119 -6.82 5.72 -22.05
N ASP A 120 -6.33 4.92 -22.99
CA ASP A 120 -6.02 3.49 -22.79
C ASP A 120 -4.98 3.30 -21.68
N LYS A 121 -3.97 4.17 -21.62
CA LYS A 121 -2.92 4.16 -20.60
C LYS A 121 -3.41 4.64 -19.24
N GLN A 122 -4.40 5.52 -19.20
CA GLN A 122 -5.04 5.88 -17.93
C GLN A 122 -5.76 4.67 -17.33
N GLU A 123 -6.53 3.95 -18.13
CA GLU A 123 -7.26 2.76 -17.69
C GLU A 123 -6.31 1.60 -17.29
N GLU A 124 -5.16 1.45 -17.96
CA GLU A 124 -4.11 0.51 -17.55
C GLU A 124 -3.57 0.84 -16.14
N VAL A 125 -3.30 2.12 -15.85
CA VAL A 125 -2.84 2.55 -14.52
C VAL A 125 -3.90 2.30 -13.45
N LEU A 126 -5.16 2.65 -13.72
CA LEU A 126 -6.26 2.43 -12.77
C LEU A 126 -6.46 0.93 -12.49
N ARG A 127 -6.43 0.08 -13.52
CA ARG A 127 -6.48 -1.37 -13.34
C ARG A 127 -5.30 -1.87 -12.50
N ALA A 128 -4.08 -1.44 -12.83
CA ALA A 128 -2.89 -1.87 -12.11
C ALA A 128 -2.91 -1.50 -10.61
N LEU A 129 -3.58 -0.41 -10.23
CA LEU A 129 -3.68 0.01 -8.82
C LEU A 129 -4.85 -0.65 -8.07
N PHE A 130 -6.01 -0.76 -8.71
CA PHE A 130 -7.27 -1.05 -8.01
C PHE A 130 -7.84 -2.44 -8.28
N ASP A 131 -7.48 -3.09 -9.39
CA ASP A 131 -7.94 -4.45 -9.68
C ASP A 131 -7.38 -5.43 -8.63
N ALA A 132 -8.27 -6.16 -7.96
CA ALA A 132 -7.91 -7.05 -6.86
C ALA A 132 -7.24 -8.35 -7.31
N LYS A 133 -7.37 -8.71 -8.59
CA LYS A 133 -6.84 -9.94 -9.14
C LYS A 133 -5.57 -9.68 -9.95
N ASP A 134 -5.64 -8.69 -10.83
CA ASP A 134 -4.61 -8.43 -11.83
C ASP A 134 -3.79 -7.16 -11.51
N GLY A 135 -4.10 -6.46 -10.40
CA GLY A 135 -3.42 -5.25 -9.93
C GLY A 135 -2.98 -5.34 -8.46
N ALA A 136 -2.67 -4.18 -7.87
CA ALA A 136 -2.25 -4.06 -6.48
C ALA A 136 -3.39 -4.21 -5.46
N GLY A 137 -4.65 -4.19 -5.92
CA GLY A 137 -5.82 -4.44 -5.10
C GLY A 137 -5.97 -3.51 -3.89
N PHE A 138 -5.72 -2.20 -4.07
CA PHE A 138 -5.86 -1.25 -2.97
C PHE A 138 -7.25 -1.28 -2.33
N THR A 139 -7.29 -1.37 -1.00
CA THR A 139 -8.52 -1.56 -0.21
C THR A 139 -8.76 -0.45 0.82
N ALA A 140 -7.77 0.41 1.08
CA ALA A 140 -7.91 1.55 1.98
C ALA A 140 -7.25 2.80 1.38
N MET A 141 -8.05 3.80 1.04
CA MET A 141 -7.61 5.03 0.36
C MET A 141 -7.90 6.26 1.21
N LYS A 142 -7.10 7.31 1.04
CA LYS A 142 -7.35 8.66 1.58
C LYS A 142 -7.82 9.59 0.47
N THR A 143 -8.75 10.50 0.75
CA THR A 143 -9.10 11.61 -0.16
C THR A 143 -9.28 12.90 0.64
N PRO A 144 -8.80 14.06 0.19
CA PRO A 144 -9.05 15.31 0.92
C PRO A 144 -10.52 15.72 0.80
N LEU A 145 -11.05 16.34 1.86
CA LEU A 145 -12.24 17.17 1.76
C LEU A 145 -11.80 18.59 1.38
N ALA A 146 -12.26 19.05 0.23
CA ALA A 146 -11.96 20.35 -0.38
C ALA A 146 -10.46 20.57 -0.69
N GLY A 147 -10.03 21.84 -0.72
CA GLY A 147 -8.68 22.24 -1.11
C GLY A 147 -7.57 21.66 -0.22
N THR A 148 -6.44 21.35 -0.85
CA THR A 148 -5.19 20.89 -0.21
C THR A 148 -3.98 21.44 -0.98
N ASP A 149 -2.75 21.26 -0.52
CA ASP A 149 -1.53 21.65 -1.24
C ASP A 149 -1.35 20.87 -2.57
N PHE A 150 -1.93 19.67 -2.68
CA PHE A 150 -2.02 18.85 -3.89
C PHE A 150 -3.30 19.07 -4.73
N GLN A 151 -3.97 20.21 -4.58
CA GLN A 151 -5.06 20.59 -5.48
C GLN A 151 -4.53 21.08 -6.85
N SER A 152 -5.37 21.04 -7.87
CA SER A 152 -5.11 21.64 -9.17
C SER A 152 -4.78 23.13 -9.04
N ALA A 153 -3.97 23.67 -9.95
CA ALA A 153 -3.45 25.05 -9.84
C ALA A 153 -4.58 26.12 -9.93
N GLY A 154 -5.24 26.37 -8.80
CA GLY A 154 -6.10 27.52 -8.52
C GLY A 154 -7.62 27.27 -8.52
N PRO A 155 -8.37 28.30 -8.10
CA PRO A 155 -8.13 28.99 -6.84
C PRO A 155 -8.31 28.02 -5.66
N TRP A 156 -7.76 28.40 -4.50
CA TRP A 156 -8.12 27.80 -3.22
C TRP A 156 -9.65 27.72 -3.09
N PHE A 157 -10.16 26.64 -2.51
CA PHE A 157 -11.58 26.45 -2.31
C PHE A 157 -11.86 25.67 -1.05
N THR A 158 -13.01 25.96 -0.45
CA THR A 158 -13.68 25.05 0.47
C THR A 158 -15.03 24.65 -0.11
N TYR A 159 -15.80 23.83 0.60
CA TYR A 159 -17.17 23.53 0.17
C TYR A 159 -18.14 24.65 0.51
N ASP A 160 -17.76 25.65 1.31
CA ASP A 160 -18.65 26.71 1.75
C ASP A 160 -17.89 28.04 1.95
N ASP A 161 -17.56 28.70 0.85
CA ASP A 161 -16.71 29.90 0.87
C ASP A 161 -17.48 31.20 1.20
N ILE A 162 -18.79 31.15 1.48
CA ILE A 162 -19.61 32.35 1.75
C ILE A 162 -19.50 32.77 3.23
N PRO A 163 -18.93 33.96 3.53
CA PRO A 163 -18.75 34.37 4.92
C PRO A 163 -20.05 34.45 5.72
N GLY A 164 -20.08 33.77 6.86
CA GLY A 164 -21.21 33.77 7.78
C GLY A 164 -22.34 32.81 7.42
N ASP A 165 -22.14 31.91 6.44
CA ASP A 165 -23.11 30.88 6.07
C ASP A 165 -23.16 29.71 7.06
N VAL A 166 -23.48 30.01 8.31
CA VAL A 166 -23.60 29.02 9.39
C VAL A 166 -24.68 27.96 9.09
N GLU A 167 -25.63 28.30 8.23
CA GLU A 167 -26.71 27.41 7.80
C GLU A 167 -26.34 26.52 6.60
N LEU A 168 -25.11 26.65 6.06
CA LEU A 168 -24.59 25.89 4.91
C LEU A 168 -25.48 25.99 3.65
N ARG A 169 -26.11 27.14 3.42
CA ARG A 169 -27.01 27.35 2.27
C ARG A 169 -26.28 27.32 0.92
N ASN A 170 -24.97 27.59 0.93
CA ASN A 170 -24.11 27.63 -0.24
C ASN A 170 -23.11 26.47 -0.27
N PHE A 171 -23.26 25.48 0.63
CA PHE A 171 -22.41 24.30 0.63
C PHE A 171 -22.52 23.54 -0.70
N SER A 172 -21.39 23.27 -1.36
CA SER A 172 -21.35 22.53 -2.62
C SER A 172 -20.09 21.68 -2.77
N VAL A 173 -20.30 20.46 -3.29
CA VAL A 173 -19.24 19.51 -3.70
C VAL A 173 -19.12 19.41 -5.22
N GLU A 174 -19.78 20.29 -5.98
CA GLU A 174 -19.83 20.20 -7.45
C GLU A 174 -18.43 20.19 -8.09
N ARG A 175 -17.49 20.95 -7.52
CA ARG A 175 -16.09 20.98 -7.97
C ARG A 175 -15.43 19.59 -7.94
N ASP A 176 -15.71 18.77 -6.93
CA ASP A 176 -15.11 17.44 -6.80
C ASP A 176 -15.58 16.48 -7.90
N PHE A 177 -16.76 16.72 -8.48
CA PHE A 177 -17.31 15.92 -9.57
C PHE A 177 -17.09 16.55 -10.96
N ALA A 178 -16.38 17.67 -11.04
CA ALA A 178 -15.88 18.20 -12.29
C ALA A 178 -14.86 17.22 -12.94
N PRO A 179 -14.52 17.37 -14.24
CA PRO A 179 -13.64 16.42 -14.94
C PRO A 179 -12.26 16.19 -14.28
N ASN A 180 -11.75 17.17 -13.54
CA ASN A 180 -10.46 17.10 -12.82
C ASN A 180 -10.60 17.00 -11.29
N GLY A 181 -11.83 16.86 -10.77
CA GLY A 181 -12.09 16.78 -9.34
C GLY A 181 -11.81 15.39 -8.75
N VAL A 182 -11.56 15.36 -7.44
CA VAL A 182 -11.26 14.11 -6.71
C VAL A 182 -12.40 13.09 -6.75
N GLY A 183 -13.66 13.55 -6.76
CA GLY A 183 -14.85 12.70 -6.91
C GLY A 183 -14.84 11.95 -8.25
N THR A 184 -14.50 12.62 -9.35
CA THR A 184 -14.31 11.97 -10.66
C THR A 184 -13.20 10.92 -10.59
N TYR A 185 -12.07 11.22 -9.94
CA TYR A 185 -11.00 10.23 -9.76
C TYR A 185 -11.49 9.00 -8.98
N ILE A 186 -12.17 9.20 -7.85
CA ILE A 186 -12.73 8.12 -7.04
C ILE A 186 -13.68 7.25 -7.86
N LEU A 187 -14.58 7.85 -8.64
CA LEU A 187 -15.53 7.11 -9.47
C LEU A 187 -14.82 6.29 -10.57
N ARG A 188 -13.76 6.82 -11.17
CA ARG A 188 -12.94 6.08 -12.14
C ARG A 188 -12.23 4.90 -11.48
N ALA A 189 -11.59 5.11 -10.33
CA ALA A 189 -10.92 4.05 -9.57
C ALA A 189 -11.89 2.92 -9.15
N ARG A 190 -13.12 3.28 -8.74
CA ARG A 190 -14.16 2.33 -8.33
C ARG A 190 -14.68 1.43 -9.44
N LYS A 191 -14.38 1.70 -10.71
CA LYS A 191 -14.67 0.77 -11.81
C LYS A 191 -13.83 -0.52 -11.72
N TYR A 192 -12.67 -0.46 -11.06
CA TYR A 192 -11.69 -1.56 -11.00
C TYR A 192 -11.59 -2.21 -9.63
N GLY A 193 -11.88 -1.49 -8.55
CA GLY A 193 -11.71 -2.00 -7.19
C GLY A 193 -12.72 -1.46 -6.20
N HIS A 194 -12.75 -2.10 -5.03
CA HIS A 194 -13.54 -1.69 -3.88
C HIS A 194 -12.61 -1.34 -2.73
N PHE A 195 -12.74 -0.12 -2.20
CA PHE A 195 -11.89 0.38 -1.13
C PHE A 195 -12.69 1.25 -0.15
N ALA A 196 -12.28 1.21 1.11
CA ALA A 196 -12.69 2.18 2.12
C ALA A 196 -12.03 3.54 1.83
N LEU A 197 -12.73 4.62 2.18
CA LEU A 197 -12.23 5.98 2.06
C LEU A 197 -12.14 6.64 3.44
N GLN A 198 -10.96 7.15 3.75
CA GLN A 198 -10.77 8.12 4.82
C GLN A 198 -10.72 9.53 4.22
N ALA A 199 -11.57 10.43 4.74
CA ALA A 199 -11.71 11.77 4.18
C ALA A 199 -11.40 12.86 5.22
N PRO A 200 -10.10 13.19 5.45
CA PRO A 200 -9.74 14.34 6.28
C PRO A 200 -9.96 15.66 5.55
N MET A 201 -10.28 16.71 6.30
CA MET A 201 -10.25 18.09 5.84
C MET A 201 -8.95 18.73 6.33
N ASP A 202 -8.20 19.36 5.43
CA ASP A 202 -6.94 20.02 5.79
C ASP A 202 -7.20 21.41 6.39
N TYR A 203 -8.18 22.14 5.83
CA TYR A 203 -8.53 23.50 6.25
C TYR A 203 -10.05 23.70 6.21
N PRO A 204 -10.66 24.32 7.24
CA PRO A 204 -12.05 24.73 7.19
C PRO A 204 -12.21 25.98 6.29
N PRO A 205 -13.44 26.37 5.93
CA PRO A 205 -13.72 27.65 5.30
C PRO A 205 -13.05 28.83 6.05
N ASP A 206 -12.46 29.75 5.30
CA ASP A 206 -11.65 30.85 5.85
C ASP A 206 -12.44 31.69 6.87
N TRP A 207 -13.73 31.90 6.63
CA TRP A 207 -14.61 32.66 7.51
C TRP A 207 -14.89 31.96 8.86
N MET A 208 -14.59 30.67 8.98
CA MET A 208 -14.65 29.93 10.26
C MET A 208 -13.35 30.07 11.08
N LEU A 209 -12.24 30.55 10.50
CA LEU A 209 -10.95 30.68 11.19
C LEU A 209 -10.83 31.97 11.99
N TYR A 210 -11.51 33.03 11.56
CA TYR A 210 -11.42 34.36 12.18
C TYR A 210 -12.79 34.84 12.64
N ASP A 211 -12.84 35.36 13.87
CA ASP A 211 -14.03 36.05 14.36
C ASP A 211 -14.19 37.37 13.59
N VAL A 212 -15.12 37.40 12.65
CA VAL A 212 -15.45 38.58 11.83
C VAL A 212 -15.92 39.78 12.68
N LYS A 213 -16.12 39.60 13.99
CA LYS A 213 -16.62 40.62 14.93
C LYS A 213 -15.58 41.15 15.93
N LYS A 214 -14.30 40.83 15.78
CA LYS A 214 -13.23 41.43 16.60
C LYS A 214 -12.51 42.58 15.93
#